data_AF-A0A086LFJ4-F1
#
_entry.id   AF-A0A086LFJ4-F1
#
_cell.length_a   1.000
_cell.length_b   1.000
_cell.length_c   1.000
_cell.angle_alpha   90.00
_cell.angle_beta   90.00
_cell.angle_gamma   90.00
#
_symmetry.space_group_name_H-M   'P 1'
#
loop_
_entity.id
_entity.type
_entity.pdbx_description
1 polymer ?
#
loop_
_entity_poly.entity_id
_entity_poly.type
_entity_poly.pdbx_seq_one_letter_code
_entity_poly.pdbx_strand_id
1 'polypeptide(L)'
;MPRLGVPLRFVLFSGIFARSLDGSVRCDCVQALRGNDTKIRIILNKADMVSYQQLMRVYGALMWSLGKVIPSPEVARVYIGSFWNHPLQNDENRKLFEAEANDLYADIARLPRDAAIRKVNDFIKRARLAKVHAYLLTNLRKQLPMWGKDAKKKQLLNQLQQVYQQVASDHSIPLGDFPPIPLMQEKLAAFDWSKIPKLDSRRIESLDLMIKTQIPQLMALIPAEEVCAEQ
;
A
#
# COMPACT_ATOMS: atom_id res chain seq x y z
N MET A 1 2.99 -22.81 -14.71
CA MET A 1 3.63 -21.99 -13.66
C MET A 1 2.83 -20.70 -13.48
N PRO A 2 2.34 -20.38 -12.26
CA PRO A 2 1.49 -19.20 -12.08
C PRO A 2 2.34 -17.93 -12.07
N ARG A 3 2.05 -17.03 -13.01
CA ARG A 3 2.64 -15.68 -13.11
C ARG A 3 2.13 -14.83 -11.95
N LEU A 4 2.89 -14.71 -10.87
CA LEU A 4 2.66 -13.75 -9.79
C LEU A 4 3.19 -12.36 -10.22
N GLY A 5 2.60 -11.81 -11.28
CA GLY A 5 2.89 -10.45 -11.73
C GLY A 5 2.38 -9.45 -10.70
N VAL A 6 3.29 -8.74 -10.05
CA VAL A 6 2.94 -7.56 -9.25
C VAL A 6 2.68 -6.43 -10.24
N PRO A 7 1.48 -5.85 -10.32
CA PRO A 7 1.26 -4.71 -11.20
C PRO A 7 1.93 -3.48 -10.58
N LEU A 8 3.19 -3.24 -10.96
CA LEU A 8 3.81 -1.93 -10.85
C LEU A 8 3.15 -1.01 -11.88
N ARG A 9 2.67 0.16 -11.45
CA ARG A 9 2.15 1.20 -12.34
C ARG A 9 3.19 2.29 -12.48
N PHE A 10 3.96 2.22 -13.55
CA PHE A 10 4.77 3.35 -14.00
C PHE A 10 3.84 4.37 -14.66
N VAL A 11 3.83 5.60 -14.16
CA VAL A 11 3.18 6.71 -14.86
C VAL A 11 4.27 7.36 -15.71
N LEU A 12 4.44 6.83 -16.92
CA LEU A 12 5.35 7.37 -17.91
C LEU A 12 4.71 8.61 -18.54
N PHE A 13 5.23 9.80 -18.21
CA PHE A 13 4.98 10.99 -19.02
C PHE A 13 6.01 11.00 -20.15
N SER A 14 5.70 10.26 -21.21
CA SER A 14 6.50 10.28 -22.44
C SER A 14 6.16 11.52 -23.27
N GLY A 15 7.02 12.53 -23.17
CA GLY A 15 7.08 13.65 -24.11
C GLY A 15 6.53 14.96 -23.56
N ILE A 16 7.30 16.03 -23.77
CA ILE A 16 6.92 17.42 -23.49
C ILE A 16 5.87 17.93 -24.51
N PHE A 17 5.23 17.03 -25.27
CA PHE A 17 3.97 17.30 -25.92
C PHE A 17 2.83 17.02 -24.94
N ALA A 18 2.62 17.96 -24.02
CA ALA A 18 1.32 18.20 -23.42
C ALA A 18 0.33 18.75 -24.49
N ARG A 19 0.25 18.16 -25.69
CA ARG A 19 -0.95 18.32 -26.51
C ARG A 19 -2.00 17.38 -25.93
N SER A 20 -2.86 17.98 -25.12
CA SER A 20 -4.16 17.45 -24.73
C SER A 20 -4.09 16.09 -24.04
N LEU A 21 -3.67 16.10 -22.78
CA LEU A 21 -4.28 15.17 -21.82
C LEU A 21 -5.74 15.62 -21.65
N ASP A 22 -6.59 15.07 -22.51
CA ASP A 22 -8.03 15.28 -22.53
C ASP A 22 -8.59 15.07 -21.12
N GLY A 23 -9.47 15.97 -20.69
CA GLY A 23 -9.86 16.16 -19.29
C GLY A 23 -10.40 14.89 -18.60
N SER A 24 -10.89 13.92 -19.38
CA SER A 24 -11.45 12.67 -18.87
C SER A 24 -10.39 11.67 -18.38
N VAL A 25 -9.24 11.54 -19.04
CA VAL A 25 -8.22 10.52 -18.67
C VAL A 25 -7.47 10.89 -17.38
N ARG A 26 -7.44 12.19 -17.06
CA ARG A 26 -6.74 12.74 -15.90
C ARG A 26 -7.40 12.35 -14.58
N CYS A 27 -8.74 12.31 -14.52
CA CYS A 27 -9.43 11.91 -13.30
C CYS A 27 -9.34 10.40 -13.08
N ASP A 28 -9.55 9.58 -14.11
CA ASP A 28 -9.67 8.13 -13.90
C ASP A 28 -8.32 7.47 -13.59
N CYS A 29 -7.26 7.82 -14.32
CA CYS A 29 -5.93 7.27 -14.05
C CYS A 29 -5.40 7.74 -12.69
N VAL A 30 -5.58 9.01 -12.34
CA VAL A 30 -4.99 9.58 -11.11
C VAL A 30 -5.86 9.31 -9.88
N GLN A 31 -7.18 9.14 -10.02
CA GLN A 31 -8.01 8.56 -8.95
C GLN A 31 -7.68 7.08 -8.71
N ALA A 32 -7.39 6.32 -9.77
CA ALA A 32 -6.95 4.93 -9.64
C ALA A 32 -5.55 4.78 -8.99
N LEU A 33 -4.82 5.89 -8.83
CA LEU A 33 -3.54 5.94 -8.10
C LEU A 33 -3.71 6.19 -6.60
N ARG A 34 -4.90 6.59 -6.12
CA ARG A 34 -5.16 6.85 -4.70
C ARG A 34 -4.90 5.60 -3.85
N GLY A 35 -4.11 5.76 -2.78
CA GLY A 35 -3.78 4.69 -1.83
C GLY A 35 -2.61 3.79 -2.24
N ASN A 36 -1.95 4.08 -3.37
CA ASN A 36 -0.71 3.42 -3.80
C ASN A 36 0.45 4.42 -3.95
N ASP A 37 0.42 5.51 -3.20
CA ASP A 37 1.33 6.66 -3.38
C ASP A 37 2.82 6.27 -3.33
N THR A 38 3.17 5.32 -2.46
CA THR A 38 4.54 4.79 -2.32
C THR A 38 5.06 3.96 -3.50
N LYS A 39 4.17 3.55 -4.41
CA LYS A 39 4.49 2.73 -5.60
C LYS A 39 4.63 3.58 -6.88
N ILE A 40 4.35 4.87 -6.78
CA ILE A 40 4.35 5.77 -7.93
C ILE A 40 5.77 6.32 -8.08
N ARG A 41 6.32 6.19 -9.27
CA ARG A 41 7.52 6.88 -9.72
C ARG A 41 7.14 7.67 -10.97
N ILE A 42 7.53 8.95 -11.01
CA ILE A 42 7.19 9.86 -12.09
C ILE A 42 8.46 10.13 -12.89
N ILE A 43 8.37 10.04 -14.21
CA ILE A 43 9.50 10.25 -15.10
C ILE A 43 9.14 11.36 -16.08
N LEU A 44 9.92 12.45 -16.08
CA LEU A 44 9.88 13.52 -17.07
C LEU A 44 10.89 13.19 -18.17
N ASN A 45 10.38 12.61 -19.25
CA ASN A 45 11.19 12.22 -20.39
C ASN A 45 11.38 13.37 -21.40
N LYS A 46 12.47 13.33 -22.17
CA LYS A 46 12.86 14.32 -23.20
C LYS A 46 13.18 15.71 -22.63
N ALA A 47 13.75 15.76 -21.43
CA ALA A 47 14.14 17.02 -20.79
C ALA A 47 15.24 17.80 -21.56
N ASP A 48 15.93 17.15 -22.50
CA ASP A 48 16.92 17.75 -23.39
C ASP A 48 16.32 18.63 -24.51
N MET A 49 15.02 18.46 -24.81
CA MET A 49 14.33 19.23 -25.86
C MET A 49 13.85 20.61 -25.40
N VAL A 50 14.05 20.97 -24.13
CA VAL A 50 13.57 22.22 -23.53
C VAL A 50 14.66 22.95 -22.78
N SER A 51 14.53 24.27 -22.68
CA SER A 51 15.44 25.07 -21.85
C SER A 51 15.19 24.83 -20.36
N TYR A 52 16.21 25.08 -19.52
CA TYR A 52 16.11 24.94 -18.07
C TYR A 52 14.92 25.71 -17.46
N GLN A 53 14.67 26.93 -17.92
CA GLN A 53 13.54 27.74 -17.45
C GLN A 53 12.17 27.12 -17.79
N GLN A 54 12.04 26.53 -18.98
CA GLN A 54 10.81 25.84 -19.39
C GLN A 54 10.63 24.55 -18.60
N LEU A 55 11.71 23.78 -18.39
CA LEU A 55 11.70 22.56 -17.60
C LEU A 55 11.22 22.82 -16.16
N MET A 56 11.72 23.87 -15.50
CA MET A 56 11.29 24.25 -14.15
C MET A 56 9.81 24.67 -14.11
N ARG A 57 9.29 25.35 -15.14
CA ARG A 57 7.86 25.68 -15.25
C ARG A 57 7.00 24.42 -15.40
N VAL A 58 7.41 23.47 -16.23
CA VAL A 58 6.71 22.20 -16.44
C VAL A 58 6.73 21.35 -15.16
N TYR A 59 7.90 21.26 -14.50
CA TYR A 59 8.06 20.58 -13.22
C TYR A 59 7.13 21.17 -12.15
N GLY A 60 7.11 22.50 -12.00
CA GLY A 60 6.22 23.18 -11.07
C GLY A 60 4.73 22.93 -11.36
N ALA A 61 4.32 22.98 -12.63
CA ALA A 61 2.95 22.70 -13.04
C ALA A 61 2.51 21.24 -12.76
N LEU A 62 3.43 20.29 -12.93
CA LEU A 62 3.22 18.88 -12.61
C LEU A 62 3.05 18.69 -11.09
N MET A 63 3.97 19.22 -10.29
CA MET A 63 3.93 19.11 -8.82
C MET A 63 2.67 19.76 -8.23
N TRP A 64 2.27 20.93 -8.75
CA TRP A 64 1.02 21.58 -8.38
C TRP A 64 -0.21 20.70 -8.68
N SER A 65 -0.21 20.02 -9.83
CA SER A 65 -1.30 19.13 -10.22
C SER A 65 -1.33 17.87 -9.34
N LEU A 66 -0.17 17.31 -9.00
CA LEU A 66 -0.06 16.14 -8.13
C LEU A 66 -0.51 16.44 -6.69
N GLY A 67 -0.16 17.61 -6.16
CA GLY A 67 -0.58 18.03 -4.82
C GLY A 67 -2.10 18.17 -4.65
N LYS A 68 -2.86 18.34 -5.74
CA LYS A 68 -4.33 18.32 -5.70
C LYS A 68 -4.93 16.92 -5.65
N VAL A 69 -4.19 15.89 -6.05
CA VAL A 69 -4.72 14.53 -6.21
C VAL A 69 -4.17 13.54 -5.20
N ILE A 70 -2.91 13.71 -4.78
CA ILE A 70 -2.26 12.91 -3.74
C ILE A 70 -2.51 13.58 -2.39
N PRO A 71 -3.27 12.96 -1.47
CA PRO A 71 -3.55 13.53 -0.15
C PRO A 71 -2.37 13.36 0.83
N SER A 72 -1.32 12.62 0.44
CA SER A 72 -0.13 12.44 1.26
C SER A 72 0.71 13.72 1.28
N PRO A 73 1.21 14.16 2.45
CA PRO A 73 2.16 15.27 2.54
C PRO A 73 3.54 14.93 1.96
N GLU A 74 3.79 13.67 1.58
CA GLU A 74 5.05 13.21 1.00
C GLU A 74 5.16 13.60 -0.49
N VAL A 75 6.26 14.25 -0.83
CA VAL A 75 6.56 14.70 -2.20
C VAL A 75 6.95 13.48 -3.05
N ALA A 76 6.20 13.21 -4.12
CA ALA A 76 6.53 12.13 -5.06
C ALA A 76 7.87 12.41 -5.76
N ARG A 77 8.75 11.40 -5.82
CA ARG A 77 10.03 11.47 -6.55
C ARG A 77 9.76 11.56 -8.05
N VAL A 78 10.34 12.57 -8.69
CA VAL A 78 10.27 12.81 -10.13
C VAL A 78 11.69 12.70 -10.70
N TYR A 79 11.88 11.78 -11.64
CA TYR A 79 13.15 11.60 -12.35
C TYR A 79 13.14 12.43 -13.63
N ILE A 80 14.17 13.24 -13.84
CA ILE A 80 14.28 14.14 -14.99
C ILE A 80 15.39 13.64 -15.91
N GLY A 81 15.06 13.33 -17.15
CA GLY A 81 16.07 12.88 -18.08
C GLY A 81 15.57 12.70 -19.51
N SER A 82 16.48 12.24 -20.37
CA SER A 82 16.13 11.77 -21.70
C SER A 82 16.55 10.32 -21.83
N PHE A 83 15.57 9.42 -21.70
CA PHE A 83 15.78 7.97 -21.65
C PHE A 83 15.68 7.38 -23.05
N TRP A 84 16.54 7.84 -23.96
CA TRP A 84 16.60 7.41 -25.36
C TRP A 84 18.05 7.19 -25.81
N ASN A 85 18.25 6.38 -26.85
CA ASN A 85 19.57 6.00 -27.34
C ASN A 85 20.19 7.06 -28.30
N HIS A 86 19.63 8.26 -28.35
CA HIS A 86 20.09 9.33 -29.24
C HIS A 86 21.01 10.31 -28.50
N PRO A 87 21.95 10.97 -29.19
CA PRO A 87 22.78 11.99 -28.57
C PRO A 87 21.90 13.12 -28.01
N LEU A 88 22.23 13.59 -26.81
CA LEU A 88 21.53 14.70 -26.16
C LEU A 88 21.60 15.96 -27.06
N GLN A 89 20.46 16.60 -27.30
CA GLN A 89 20.42 17.84 -28.07
C GLN A 89 21.05 19.02 -27.33
N ASN A 90 20.95 19.03 -25.99
CA ASN A 90 21.59 20.02 -25.14
C ASN A 90 22.44 19.34 -24.07
N ASP A 91 23.74 19.61 -24.07
CA ASP A 91 24.73 18.95 -23.21
C ASP A 91 24.94 19.68 -21.87
N GLU A 92 24.37 20.88 -21.70
CA GLU A 92 24.53 21.72 -20.51
C GLU A 92 24.12 21.01 -19.21
N ASN A 93 23.12 20.13 -19.28
CA ASN A 93 22.56 19.41 -18.13
C ASN A 93 22.86 17.91 -18.14
N ARG A 94 23.82 17.43 -18.95
CA ARG A 94 24.13 15.99 -19.05
C ARG A 94 24.42 15.35 -17.70
N LYS A 95 25.22 16.00 -16.86
CA LYS A 95 25.54 15.50 -15.51
C LYS A 95 24.29 15.28 -14.64
N LEU A 96 23.31 16.17 -14.73
CA LEU A 96 22.04 16.05 -13.99
C LEU A 96 21.22 14.87 -14.53
N PHE A 97 21.12 14.74 -15.85
CA PHE A 97 20.36 13.65 -16.48
C PHE A 97 20.99 12.28 -16.21
N GLU A 98 22.32 12.18 -16.24
CA GLU A 98 23.05 10.95 -15.89
C GLU A 98 22.86 10.59 -14.42
N ALA A 99 22.95 11.56 -13.51
CA ALA A 99 22.70 11.33 -12.09
C ALA A 99 21.26 10.85 -11.83
N GLU A 100 20.26 11.51 -12.40
CA GLU A 100 18.85 11.12 -12.27
C GLU A 100 18.54 9.77 -12.93
N ALA A 101 19.24 9.41 -14.02
CA ALA A 101 19.12 8.11 -14.64
C ALA A 101 19.73 7.00 -13.77
N ASN A 102 20.90 7.24 -13.18
CA ASN A 102 21.53 6.31 -12.25
C ASN A 102 20.66 6.09 -11.00
N ASP A 103 20.10 7.15 -10.44
CA ASP A 103 19.13 7.08 -9.34
C ASP A 103 17.90 6.23 -9.72
N LEU A 104 17.36 6.44 -10.93
CA LEU A 104 16.24 5.65 -11.44
C LEU A 104 16.62 4.17 -11.58
N TYR A 105 17.81 3.85 -12.11
CA TYR A 105 18.27 2.47 -12.25
C TYR A 105 18.48 1.79 -10.90
N ALA A 106 19.06 2.49 -9.93
CA ALA A 106 19.23 2.00 -8.57
C ALA A 106 17.86 1.71 -7.90
N ASP A 107 16.89 2.62 -8.06
CA ASP A 107 15.53 2.43 -7.55
C ASP A 107 14.85 1.25 -8.24
N ILE A 108 14.95 1.11 -9.57
CA ILE A 108 14.44 -0.04 -10.33
C ILE A 108 15.06 -1.35 -9.85
N ALA A 109 16.37 -1.38 -9.60
CA ALA A 109 17.07 -2.55 -9.09
C ALA A 109 16.59 -2.96 -7.69
N ARG A 110 16.18 -1.99 -6.85
CA ARG A 110 15.62 -2.21 -5.52
C ARG A 110 14.16 -2.67 -5.53
N LEU A 111 13.40 -2.38 -6.59
CA LEU A 111 11.96 -2.66 -6.66
C LEU A 111 11.56 -4.10 -6.33
N PRO A 112 12.23 -5.16 -6.84
CA PRO A 112 11.82 -6.55 -6.57
C PRO A 112 11.90 -6.88 -5.08
N ARG A 113 12.95 -6.40 -4.40
CA ARG A 113 13.14 -6.55 -2.96
C ARG A 113 12.06 -5.82 -2.19
N ASP A 114 11.85 -4.53 -2.47
CA ASP A 114 10.85 -3.73 -1.78
C ASP A 114 9.44 -4.30 -1.98
N ALA A 115 9.16 -4.86 -3.16
CA ALA A 115 7.91 -5.55 -3.43
C ALA A 115 7.76 -6.81 -2.59
N ALA A 116 8.81 -7.60 -2.39
CA ALA A 116 8.80 -8.77 -1.51
C ALA A 116 8.55 -8.37 -0.05
N ILE A 117 9.27 -7.38 0.47
CA ILE A 117 9.10 -6.85 1.83
C ILE A 117 7.67 -6.32 2.03
N ARG A 118 7.16 -5.54 1.07
CA ARG A 118 5.79 -5.02 1.11
C ARG A 118 4.75 -6.14 1.13
N LYS A 119 4.91 -7.19 0.31
CA LYS A 119 4.02 -8.35 0.33
C LYS A 119 4.00 -9.05 1.68
N VAL A 120 5.17 -9.21 2.30
CA VAL A 120 5.29 -9.78 3.65
C VAL A 120 4.57 -8.89 4.67
N ASN A 121 4.77 -7.57 4.62
CA ASN A 121 4.09 -6.62 5.51
C ASN A 121 2.56 -6.64 5.34
N ASP A 122 2.07 -6.68 4.10
CA ASP A 122 0.64 -6.78 3.81
C ASP A 122 0.06 -8.11 4.31
N PHE A 123 0.82 -9.20 4.21
CA PHE A 123 0.46 -10.49 4.77
C PHE A 123 0.36 -10.45 6.31
N ILE A 124 1.34 -9.84 7.00
CA ILE A 124 1.30 -9.65 8.47
C ILE A 124 0.05 -8.87 8.88
N LYS A 125 -0.24 -7.76 8.20
CA LYS A 125 -1.43 -6.94 8.47
C LYS A 125 -2.71 -7.74 8.31
N ARG A 126 -2.83 -8.53 7.23
CA ARG A 126 -4.00 -9.40 6.98
C ARG A 126 -4.13 -10.50 8.02
N ALA A 127 -3.02 -11.11 8.43
CA ALA A 127 -3.01 -12.14 9.46
C ALA A 127 -3.49 -11.61 10.81
N ARG A 128 -3.02 -10.43 11.23
CA ARG A 128 -3.50 -9.75 12.45
C ARG A 128 -4.97 -9.42 12.38
N LEU A 129 -5.44 -8.87 11.25
CA LEU A 129 -6.85 -8.58 11.04
C LEU A 129 -7.71 -9.85 11.13
N ALA A 130 -7.28 -10.95 10.50
CA ALA A 130 -7.98 -12.23 10.58
C ALA A 130 -8.05 -12.77 12.02
N LYS A 131 -6.96 -12.62 12.80
CA LYS A 131 -6.91 -12.98 14.22
C LYS A 131 -7.90 -12.15 15.05
N VAL A 132 -7.92 -10.83 14.87
CA VAL A 132 -8.90 -9.93 15.52
C VAL A 132 -10.33 -10.37 15.22
N HIS A 133 -10.64 -10.58 13.95
CA HIS A 133 -11.95 -11.04 13.51
C HIS A 133 -12.34 -12.37 14.15
N ALA A 134 -11.42 -13.33 14.23
CA ALA A 134 -11.67 -14.63 14.83
C ALA A 134 -12.03 -14.51 16.32
N TYR A 135 -11.30 -13.71 17.09
CA TYR A 135 -11.63 -13.48 18.50
C TYR A 135 -12.92 -12.70 18.70
N LEU A 136 -13.16 -11.66 17.90
CA LEU A 136 -14.39 -10.89 17.94
C LEU A 136 -15.62 -11.79 17.72
N LEU A 137 -15.62 -12.58 16.63
CA LEU A 137 -16.73 -13.48 16.31
C LEU A 137 -16.92 -14.56 17.39
N THR A 138 -15.82 -15.05 17.97
CA THR A 138 -15.86 -16.02 19.06
C THR A 138 -16.48 -15.42 20.32
N ASN A 139 -16.11 -14.20 20.68
CA ASN A 139 -16.68 -13.49 21.83
C ASN A 139 -18.19 -13.24 21.60
N LEU A 140 -18.58 -12.75 20.42
CA LEU A 140 -19.99 -12.54 20.07
C LEU A 140 -20.80 -13.84 20.14
N ARG A 141 -20.26 -14.96 19.63
CA ARG A 141 -20.91 -16.27 19.71
C ARG A 141 -21.10 -16.72 21.15
N LYS A 142 -20.11 -16.52 22.03
CA LYS A 142 -20.18 -16.90 23.46
C LYS A 142 -21.26 -16.12 24.22
N GLN A 143 -21.55 -14.89 23.82
CA GLN A 143 -22.53 -14.03 24.49
C GLN A 143 -23.98 -14.23 24.01
N LEU A 144 -24.21 -15.11 23.02
CA LEU A 144 -25.55 -15.41 22.55
C LEU A 144 -26.29 -16.39 23.47
N PRO A 145 -27.46 -15.99 24.01
CA PRO A 145 -28.30 -16.91 24.76
C PRO A 145 -28.99 -17.94 23.84
N MET A 146 -29.47 -19.04 24.43
CA MET A 146 -30.27 -20.03 23.71
C MET A 146 -31.60 -19.44 23.18
N TRP A 147 -32.18 -18.50 23.92
CA TRP A 147 -33.43 -17.80 23.61
C TRP A 147 -33.20 -16.29 23.60
N GLY A 148 -33.92 -15.53 22.76
CA GLY A 148 -33.76 -14.07 22.67
C GLY A 148 -32.50 -13.60 21.92
N LYS A 149 -32.00 -14.43 20.98
CA LYS A 149 -30.79 -14.16 20.18
C LYS A 149 -30.85 -12.82 19.45
N ASP A 150 -32.00 -12.47 18.86
CA ASP A 150 -32.13 -11.25 18.06
C ASP A 150 -32.04 -9.98 18.92
N ALA A 151 -32.64 -10.00 20.11
CA ALA A 151 -32.55 -8.89 21.06
C ALA A 151 -31.11 -8.71 21.54
N LYS A 152 -30.43 -9.81 21.91
CA LYS A 152 -29.03 -9.76 22.35
C LYS A 152 -28.09 -9.33 21.22
N LYS A 153 -28.32 -9.81 19.99
CA LYS A 153 -27.58 -9.40 18.79
C LYS A 153 -27.67 -7.90 18.57
N LYS A 154 -28.88 -7.31 18.61
CA LYS A 154 -29.08 -5.86 18.49
C LYS A 154 -28.36 -5.10 19.61
N GLN A 155 -28.44 -5.58 20.85
CA GLN A 155 -27.73 -4.97 21.97
C GLN A 155 -26.20 -4.96 21.74
N LEU A 156 -25.62 -6.09 21.33
CA LEU A 156 -24.17 -6.22 21.11
C LEU A 156 -23.69 -5.39 19.91
N LEU A 157 -24.51 -5.21 18.89
CA LEU A 157 -24.21 -4.30 17.78
C LEU A 157 -24.16 -2.84 18.24
N ASN A 158 -25.11 -2.41 19.09
CA ASN A 158 -25.12 -1.06 19.65
C ASN A 158 -23.94 -0.82 20.62
N GLN A 159 -23.49 -1.86 21.32
CA GLN A 159 -22.39 -1.81 22.28
C GLN A 159 -21.06 -2.33 21.68
N LEU A 160 -20.92 -2.36 20.35
CA LEU A 160 -19.77 -2.98 19.69
C LEU A 160 -18.42 -2.37 20.10
N GLN A 161 -18.39 -1.07 20.42
CA GLN A 161 -17.20 -0.41 20.95
C GLN A 161 -16.71 -1.04 22.26
N GLN A 162 -17.62 -1.38 23.18
CA GLN A 162 -17.29 -2.03 24.45
C GLN A 162 -16.83 -3.47 24.21
N VAL A 163 -17.46 -4.17 23.25
CA VAL A 163 -17.03 -5.51 22.84
C VAL A 163 -15.60 -5.48 22.30
N TYR A 164 -15.24 -4.48 21.49
CA TYR A 164 -13.87 -4.31 20.99
C TYR A 164 -12.87 -4.09 22.12
N GLN A 165 -13.19 -3.22 23.08
CA GLN A 165 -12.34 -2.97 24.25
C GLN A 165 -12.13 -4.24 25.08
N GLN A 166 -13.19 -5.03 25.28
CA GLN A 166 -13.10 -6.31 25.97
C GLN A 166 -12.18 -7.28 25.22
N VAL A 167 -12.41 -7.51 23.92
CA VAL A 167 -11.58 -8.43 23.12
C VAL A 167 -10.12 -7.95 23.04
N ALA A 168 -9.89 -6.65 22.93
CA ALA A 168 -8.57 -6.03 22.94
C ALA A 168 -7.83 -6.32 24.25
N SER A 169 -8.51 -6.18 25.39
CA SER A 169 -7.95 -6.47 26.70
C SER A 169 -7.68 -7.97 26.89
N ASP A 170 -8.68 -8.82 26.63
CA ASP A 170 -8.62 -10.27 26.86
C ASP A 170 -7.51 -10.97 26.05
N HIS A 171 -7.18 -10.43 24.87
CA HIS A 171 -6.21 -11.02 23.95
C HIS A 171 -4.96 -10.15 23.72
N SER A 172 -4.80 -9.06 24.48
CA SER A 172 -3.68 -8.10 24.34
C SER A 172 -3.51 -7.60 22.89
N ILE A 173 -4.61 -7.21 22.25
CA ILE A 173 -4.62 -6.73 20.87
C ILE A 173 -4.78 -5.21 20.84
N PRO A 174 -3.94 -4.47 20.10
CA PRO A 174 -4.11 -3.03 19.93
C PRO A 174 -5.47 -2.69 19.32
N LEU A 175 -6.17 -1.68 19.86
CA LEU A 175 -7.45 -1.20 19.31
C LEU A 175 -7.33 -0.73 17.85
N GLY A 176 -6.15 -0.29 17.42
CA GLY A 176 -5.89 0.12 16.03
C GLY A 176 -5.94 -1.01 15.00
N ASP A 177 -5.84 -2.28 15.44
CA ASP A 177 -5.95 -3.44 14.55
C ASP A 177 -7.42 -3.81 14.25
N PHE A 178 -8.38 -3.17 14.93
CA PHE A 178 -9.80 -3.43 14.74
C PHE A 178 -10.38 -2.66 13.55
N PRO A 179 -11.28 -3.29 12.76
CA PRO A 179 -11.94 -2.62 11.65
C PRO A 179 -12.94 -1.56 12.14
N PRO A 180 -13.26 -0.54 11.33
CA PRO A 180 -14.18 0.54 11.71
C PRO A 180 -15.54 0.01 12.21
N ILE A 181 -16.00 0.57 13.33
CA ILE A 181 -17.27 0.16 13.98
C ILE A 181 -18.47 0.19 13.01
N PRO A 182 -18.70 1.26 12.22
CA PRO A 182 -19.86 1.31 11.33
C PRO A 182 -19.86 0.18 10.29
N LEU A 183 -18.70 -0.11 9.72
CA LEU A 183 -18.51 -1.20 8.77
C LEU A 183 -18.83 -2.55 9.43
N MET A 184 -18.33 -2.77 10.65
CA MET A 184 -18.54 -4.03 11.34
C MET A 184 -20.00 -4.21 11.77
N GLN A 185 -20.66 -3.15 12.23
CA GLN A 185 -22.09 -3.18 12.57
C GLN A 185 -22.95 -3.59 11.38
N GLU A 186 -22.72 -3.00 10.20
CA GLU A 186 -23.43 -3.35 8.96
C GLU A 186 -23.25 -4.83 8.61
N LYS A 187 -22.00 -5.32 8.57
CA LYS A 187 -21.70 -6.71 8.18
C LYS A 187 -22.21 -7.73 9.20
N LEU A 188 -22.09 -7.45 10.49
CA LEU A 188 -22.58 -8.34 11.54
C LEU A 188 -24.10 -8.35 11.64
N ALA A 189 -24.79 -7.25 11.30
CA ALA A 189 -26.25 -7.20 11.26
C ALA A 189 -26.80 -8.18 10.22
N ALA A 190 -26.19 -8.26 9.04
CA ALA A 190 -26.59 -9.15 7.95
C ALA A 190 -26.27 -10.63 8.20
N PHE A 191 -25.30 -10.95 9.08
CA PHE A 191 -24.83 -12.31 9.29
C PHE A 191 -25.61 -13.06 10.39
N ASP A 192 -25.87 -14.36 10.21
CA ASP A 192 -26.43 -15.22 11.26
C ASP A 192 -25.32 -15.73 12.19
N TRP A 193 -25.33 -15.23 13.42
CA TRP A 193 -24.28 -15.52 14.39
C TRP A 193 -24.32 -16.97 14.91
N SER A 194 -25.43 -17.70 14.74
CA SER A 194 -25.50 -19.11 15.12
C SER A 194 -24.59 -19.98 14.24
N LYS A 195 -24.26 -19.52 13.03
CA LYS A 195 -23.38 -20.18 12.05
C LYS A 195 -21.90 -19.85 12.24
N ILE A 196 -21.54 -19.00 13.22
CA ILE A 196 -20.13 -18.70 13.51
C ILE A 196 -19.43 -19.99 13.94
N PRO A 197 -18.35 -20.44 13.27
CA PRO A 197 -17.63 -21.63 13.69
C PRO A 197 -16.96 -21.42 15.06
N LYS A 198 -16.73 -22.51 15.79
CA LYS A 198 -15.90 -22.44 17.00
C LYS A 198 -14.46 -22.10 16.61
N LEU A 199 -13.79 -21.30 17.44
CA LEU A 199 -12.39 -21.00 17.25
C LEU A 199 -11.54 -22.26 17.39
N ASP A 200 -10.66 -22.49 16.42
CA ASP A 200 -9.62 -23.50 16.50
C ASP A 200 -8.34 -22.84 17.03
N SER A 201 -8.08 -23.00 18.33
CA SER A 201 -6.92 -22.38 18.99
C SER A 201 -5.59 -22.77 18.35
N ARG A 202 -5.49 -24.00 17.81
CA ARG A 202 -4.26 -24.48 17.14
C ARG A 202 -3.93 -23.66 15.89
N ARG A 203 -4.95 -23.22 15.16
CA ARG A 203 -4.75 -22.37 13.97
C ARG A 203 -4.25 -20.98 14.36
N ILE A 204 -4.73 -20.44 15.48
CA ILE A 204 -4.26 -19.14 15.97
C ILE A 204 -2.82 -19.24 16.48
N GLU A 205 -2.49 -20.29 17.24
CA GLU A 205 -1.13 -20.56 17.69
C GLU A 205 -0.16 -20.76 16.52
N SER A 206 -0.58 -21.50 15.49
CA SER A 206 0.21 -21.67 14.26
C SER A 206 0.43 -20.33 13.53
N LEU A 207 -0.57 -19.45 13.51
CA LEU A 207 -0.46 -18.12 12.92
C LEU A 207 0.53 -17.25 13.70
N ASP A 208 0.45 -17.27 15.03
CA ASP A 208 1.35 -16.52 15.91
C ASP A 208 2.79 -17.03 15.80
N LEU A 209 2.99 -18.35 15.76
CA LEU A 209 4.29 -18.97 15.55
C LEU A 209 4.89 -18.53 14.20
N MET A 210 4.11 -18.59 13.12
CA MET A 210 4.53 -18.15 11.80
C MET A 210 4.95 -16.68 11.80
N ILE A 211 4.15 -15.79 12.40
CA ILE A 211 4.48 -14.36 12.47
C ILE A 211 5.74 -14.11 13.29
N LYS A 212 5.92 -14.83 14.41
CA LYS A 212 7.04 -14.62 15.34
C LYS A 212 8.35 -15.22 14.85
N THR A 213 8.31 -16.32 14.09
CA THR A 213 9.52 -17.10 13.77
C THR A 213 9.79 -17.21 12.28
N GLN A 214 8.81 -17.66 11.49
CA GLN A 214 8.99 -17.94 10.07
C GLN A 214 9.11 -16.66 9.23
N ILE A 215 8.35 -15.61 9.57
CA ILE A 215 8.41 -14.33 8.86
C ILE A 215 9.79 -13.66 9.01
N PRO A 216 10.37 -13.52 10.21
CA PRO A 216 11.74 -13.01 10.35
C PRO A 216 12.78 -13.82 9.58
N GLN A 217 12.67 -15.16 9.58
CA GLN A 217 13.56 -16.03 8.80
C GLN A 217 13.42 -15.77 7.30
N LEU A 218 12.19 -15.63 6.79
CA LEU A 218 11.94 -15.28 5.39
C LEU A 218 12.51 -13.91 5.04
N MET A 219 12.38 -12.93 5.93
CA MET A 219 12.93 -11.59 5.74
C MET A 219 14.46 -11.58 5.69
N ALA A 220 15.13 -12.49 6.42
CA ALA A 220 16.58 -12.64 6.38
C ALA A 220 17.10 -13.26 5.06
N LEU A 221 16.26 -14.01 4.34
CA LEU A 221 16.59 -14.56 3.02
C LEU A 221 16.47 -13.53 1.89
N ILE A 222 15.81 -12.40 2.14
CA ILE A 222 15.74 -11.30 1.19
C ILE A 222 17.12 -10.62 1.21
N PRO A 223 17.89 -10.64 0.11
CA PRO A 223 19.27 -10.17 0.09
C PRO A 223 19.39 -8.78 0.73
N ALA A 224 20.28 -8.63 1.70
CA ALA A 224 20.75 -7.31 2.11
C ALA A 224 21.48 -6.69 0.91
N GLU A 225 21.43 -5.37 0.74
CA GLU A 225 22.30 -4.78 -0.27
C GLU A 225 23.71 -4.98 0.30
N GLU A 226 24.54 -5.74 -0.40
CA GLU A 226 25.95 -5.37 -0.45
C GLU A 226 25.91 -3.94 -0.99
N VAL A 227 26.10 -2.98 -0.09
CA VAL A 227 26.57 -1.68 -0.49
C VAL A 227 27.90 -2.01 -1.17
N CYS A 228 27.92 -2.07 -2.50
CA CYS A 228 29.16 -1.93 -3.24
C CYS A 228 29.67 -0.55 -2.84
N ALA A 229 30.42 -0.50 -1.74
CA ALA A 229 31.33 0.57 -1.46
C ALA A 229 32.36 0.49 -2.59
N GLU A 230 32.14 1.30 -3.62
CA GLU A 230 33.14 1.55 -4.64
C GLU A 230 34.39 2.08 -3.91
N GLN A 231 35.45 1.25 -3.92
CA GLN A 231 36.82 1.63 -3.58
C GLN A 231 37.48 2.25 -4.82
#